data_AF-A0A962V2V7-F1
#
_entry.id   AF-A0A962V2V7-F1
#
_cell.length_a   1.000
_cell.length_b   1.000
_cell.length_c   1.000
_cell.angle_alpha   90.00
_cell.angle_beta   90.00
_cell.angle_gamma   90.00
#
_symmetry.space_group_name_H-M   'P 1'
#
loop_
_entity.id
_entity.type
_entity.pdbx_description
1 polymer ?
#
loop_
_entity_poly.entity_id
_entity_poly.type
_entity_poly.pdbx_seq_one_letter_code
_entity_poly.pdbx_strand_id
1 'polypeptide(L)' 'MNYSLATGTSNYPTTRRVFQVSELNRAVRELLEGHFLLIWLEGEISNLARPASGHLYFSLKDQQAQVRCA' A
#
# COMPACT_ATOMS: atom_id res chain seq x y z
N MET A 1 15.12 -11.32 49.30
CA MET A 1 13.82 -10.88 49.87
C MET A 1 13.66 -9.40 49.56
N ASN A 2 12.76 -9.06 48.64
CA ASN A 2 12.13 -7.75 48.52
C ASN A 2 10.75 -8.03 47.93
N TYR A 3 9.73 -7.90 48.78
CA TYR A 3 8.32 -8.02 48.39
C TYR A 3 7.84 -6.65 47.95
N SER A 4 7.51 -6.52 46.66
CA SER A 4 6.82 -5.36 46.11
C SER A 4 5.67 -5.88 45.26
N LEU A 5 4.44 -5.58 45.67
CA LEU A 5 3.20 -5.99 45.00
C LEU A 5 3.16 -5.34 43.61
N ALA A 6 3.45 -6.11 42.56
CA ALA A 6 3.45 -5.63 41.17
C ALA A 6 2.03 -5.63 40.62
N THR A 7 1.33 -4.49 40.76
CA THR A 7 0.27 -4.11 39.84
C THR A 7 0.82 -4.19 38.41
N GLY A 8 0.19 -5.01 37.57
CA GLY A 8 0.63 -5.28 36.20
C GLY A 8 0.55 -4.03 35.31
N THR A 9 1.62 -3.25 35.26
CA THR A 9 1.87 -2.31 34.17
C THR A 9 2.54 -3.09 33.05
N SER A 10 1.81 -3.37 31.97
CA SER A 10 2.42 -3.95 30.78
C SER A 10 3.42 -2.94 30.21
N ASN A 11 4.70 -3.14 30.49
CA ASN A 11 5.78 -2.33 29.94
C ASN A 11 6.05 -2.75 28.49
N TYR A 12 5.04 -2.62 27.63
CA TYR A 12 5.25 -2.66 26.20
C TYR A 12 5.76 -1.29 25.78
N PRO A 13 6.97 -1.16 25.25
CA PRO A 13 7.36 0.07 24.59
C PRO A 13 6.37 0.32 23.45
N THR A 14 5.42 1.23 23.65
CA THR A 14 4.43 1.70 22.67
C THR A 14 5.08 2.64 21.66
N THR A 15 6.31 2.34 21.23
CA THR A 15 6.97 3.07 20.16
C THR A 15 6.25 2.73 18.86
N ARG A 16 5.28 3.57 18.49
CA ARG A 16 4.56 3.48 17.24
C ARG A 16 5.57 3.49 16.10
N ARG A 17 5.67 2.37 15.38
CA ARG A 17 6.51 2.30 14.18
C ARG A 17 5.96 3.28 13.14
N VAL A 18 6.79 4.22 12.71
CA VAL A 18 6.49 5.14 11.60
C VAL A 18 7.16 4.59 10.35
N PHE A 19 6.37 4.33 9.31
CA PHE A 19 6.89 3.86 8.02
C PHE A 19 7.33 5.04 7.17
N GLN A 20 8.45 4.89 6.47
CA GLN A 20 8.72 5.72 5.31
C GLN A 20 7.76 5.36 4.18
N VAL A 21 7.44 6.34 3.33
CA VAL A 21 6.54 6.14 2.18
C VAL A 21 7.05 5.01 1.28
N SER A 22 8.36 4.95 1.04
CA SER A 22 8.99 3.89 0.25
C SER A 22 8.85 2.51 0.90
N GLU A 23 8.95 2.42 2.23
CA GLU A 23 8.78 1.16 2.96
C GLU A 23 7.34 0.66 2.87
N LEU A 24 6.37 1.55 3.07
CA LEU A 24 4.95 1.22 2.93
C LEU A 24 4.64 0.77 1.50
N ASN A 25 5.09 1.51 0.50
CA ASN A 25 4.85 1.17 -0.91
C ASN A 25 5.45 -0.19 -1.28
N ARG A 26 6.65 -0.51 -0.79
CA ARG A 26 7.26 -1.83 -0.99
C ARG A 26 6.43 -2.92 -0.33
N ALA A 27 6.02 -2.75 0.93
CA ALA A 27 5.22 -3.74 1.63
C ALA A 27 3.86 -3.98 0.96
N VAL A 28 3.20 -2.91 0.50
CA VAL A 28 1.93 -3.01 -0.26
C VAL A 28 2.14 -3.75 -1.57
N ARG A 29 3.22 -3.45 -2.31
CA ARG A 29 3.55 -4.12 -3.56
C ARG A 29 3.76 -5.63 -3.35
N GLU A 30 4.58 -6.01 -2.37
CA GLU A 30 4.86 -7.42 -2.05
C GLU A 30 3.57 -8.19 -1.69
N LEU A 31 2.68 -7.56 -0.92
CA LEU A 31 1.38 -8.15 -0.59
C LEU A 31 0.52 -8.34 -1.85
N LEU A 32 0.41 -7.32 -2.70
CA LEU A 32 -0.42 -7.41 -3.91
C LEU A 32 0.13 -8.46 -4.89
N GLU A 33 1.44 -8.49 -5.13
CA GLU A 33 2.09 -9.48 -6.02
C GLU A 33 1.93 -10.92 -5.50
N GLY A 34 1.93 -11.12 -4.17
CA GLY A 34 1.73 -12.42 -3.55
C GLY A 34 0.28 -12.92 -3.59
N HIS A 35 -0.71 -12.02 -3.67
CA HIS A 35 -2.13 -12.35 -3.57
C HIS A 35 -2.90 -12.25 -4.89
N PHE A 36 -2.45 -11.42 -5.84
CA PHE A 36 -3.12 -11.18 -7.12
C PHE A 36 -2.16 -11.47 -8.27
N LEU A 37 -2.23 -12.69 -8.82
CA LEU A 37 -1.39 -13.11 -9.94
C LEU A 37 -1.83 -12.49 -11.27
N LEU A 38 -3.07 -12.75 -11.67
CA LEU A 38 -3.68 -12.21 -12.88
C LEU A 38 -5.14 -11.91 -12.60
N ILE A 39 -5.53 -10.65 -12.80
CA ILE A 39 -6.89 -10.17 -12.60
C ILE A 39 -7.34 -9.32 -13.77
N TRP A 40 -8.66 -9.21 -13.93
CA TRP A 40 -9.30 -8.30 -14.88
C TRP A 40 -9.94 -7.16 -14.12
N LEU A 41 -9.77 -5.95 -14.63
CA LEU A 41 -10.37 -4.73 -14.10
C LEU A 41 -11.17 -4.07 -15.22
N GLU A 42 -12.36 -3.59 -14.89
CA GLU A 42 -13.19 -2.75 -15.75
C GLU A 42 -13.25 -1.35 -15.15
N GLY A 43 -13.23 -0.33 -16.00
CA GLY A 43 -13.31 1.05 -15.57
C GLY A 43 -13.21 2.03 -16.73
N GLU A 44 -13.38 3.31 -16.41
CA GLU A 44 -13.20 4.40 -17.38
C GLU A 44 -11.72 4.73 -17.50
N ILE A 45 -11.25 4.94 -18.74
CA ILE A 45 -9.91 5.46 -19.01
C ILE A 45 -9.91 6.98 -18.82
N SER A 46 -8.98 7.49 -18.01
CA SER A 46 -8.68 8.93 -17.90
C SER A 46 -7.19 9.21 -18.08
N ASN A 47 -6.85 10.49 -18.25
CA ASN A 47 -5.45 10.97 -18.33
C ASN A 47 -4.61 10.23 -19.40
N LEU A 48 -5.21 9.87 -20.53
CA LEU A 48 -4.55 9.15 -21.60
C LEU A 48 -3.45 10.01 -22.25
N ALA A 49 -2.21 9.51 -22.23
CA ALA A 49 -1.07 10.06 -22.93
C ALA A 49 -0.48 9.02 -23.90
N ARG A 50 -0.08 9.50 -25.08
CA ARG A 50 0.53 8.69 -26.14
C ARG A 50 1.88 9.27 -26.58
N PRO A 51 2.95 9.11 -25.80
CA PRO A 51 4.27 9.60 -26.16
C PRO A 51 4.84 8.86 -27.39
N ALA A 52 5.88 9.44 -28.00
CA ALA A 52 6.57 8.87 -29.16
C ALA A 52 7.24 7.50 -28.89
N SER A 53 7.39 7.08 -27.63
CA SER A 53 7.88 5.75 -27.27
C SER A 53 6.91 4.61 -27.64
N GLY A 54 5.64 4.93 -27.94
CA GLY A 54 4.62 3.96 -28.32
C GLY A 54 3.88 3.33 -27.14
N HIS A 55 4.29 3.59 -25.89
CA HIS A 55 3.55 3.13 -24.71
C HIS A 55 2.38 4.07 -24.39
N LEU A 56 1.22 3.49 -24.09
CA LEU A 56 0.07 4.25 -23.60
C LEU A 56 0.17 4.38 -22.09
N TYR A 57 0.06 5.61 -21.60
CA TYR A 57 -0.05 5.90 -20.18
C TYR A 57 -1.44 6.40 -19.89
N PHE A 58 -2.11 5.85 -18.89
CA PHE A 58 -3.46 6.27 -18.53
C PHE A 58 -3.75 5.91 -17.07
N SER A 59 -4.88 6.39 -16.56
CA SER A 59 -5.47 5.89 -15.33
C SER A 59 -6.74 5.11 -15.66
N LEU A 60 -6.99 4.01 -14.95
CA LEU A 60 -8.26 3.30 -14.97
C LEU A 60 -9.00 3.62 -13.65
N LYS A 61 -10.26 4.06 -13.73
CA LYS A 61 -11.03 4.51 -12.56
C LYS A 61 -12.46 3.98 -12.53
N ASP A 62 -13.04 4.01 -11.34
CA ASP A 62 -14.48 3.90 -11.09
C ASP A 62 -14.95 5.10 -10.23
N GLN A 63 -16.09 4.98 -9.55
CA GLN A 63 -16.64 6.05 -8.71
C GLN A 63 -15.86 6.32 -7.41
N GLN A 64 -15.04 5.37 -6.96
CA GLN A 64 -14.42 5.39 -5.63
C GLN A 64 -12.88 5.31 -5.69
N ALA A 65 -12.30 4.79 -6.77
CA ALA A 65 -10.88 4.52 -6.87
C ALA A 65 -10.31 4.75 -8.28
N GLN A 66 -8.98 4.85 -8.34
CA GLN A 66 -8.22 4.88 -9.59
C GLN A 66 -6.88 4.15 -9.44
N VAL A 67 -6.41 3.54 -10.53
CA VAL A 67 -5.07 2.96 -10.65
C VAL A 67 -4.35 3.56 -11.85
N ARG A 68 -3.06 3.84 -11.69
CA ARG A 68 -2.22 4.34 -12.78
C ARG A 68 -1.64 3.17 -13.57
N CYS A 69 -1.77 3.21 -14.89
CA CYS A 69 -1.17 2.29 -15.83
C CYS A 69 0.03 3.00 -16.49
N ALA A 70 1.25 2.64 -16.05
CA ALA A 70 2.51 3.26 -16.47
C ALA A 70 3.67 2.28 -16.42
#